data_AF-A0A5C6FX27-F1
#
_entry.id   AF-A0A5C6FX27-F1
#
_cell.length_a   1.000
_cell.length_b   1.000
_cell.length_c   1.000
_cell.angle_alpha   90.00
_cell.angle_beta   90.00
_cell.angle_gamma   90.00
#
_symmetry.space_group_name_H-M   'P 1'
#
loop_
_entity.id
_entity.type
_entity.pdbx_description
1 polymer ?
#
loop_
_entity_poly.entity_id
_entity_poly.type
_entity_poly.pdbx_seq_one_letter_code
_entity_poly.pdbx_strand_id
1 'polypeptide(L)'
;MGGGPDREFSGAMKKDRCLKTTGDTEKQATTDSRVGKPAVQKSVVRHQRSCNWPTVVPAFLSTRTVDPFTVVLYRKTVNKSPRSWNTIARRPLQTSHPDWFPAHELSPVNQSRRFQTIIRRNTRVPVTTPCATFLPTHHSPRSSFRTCCPFKVFPSRIRRTTLCRVMWLCFFWTMTIGLMLAERPLAAADTPGGQRSSRPNVLLIIVDDLGAADLSCLGSTDMRTPHLDDLFARSLQLQRFYANCPVCSPTRASVLTGFYPDRVGVPGVIRTHQENSWGNFSPSKPTLSGALQDAGYHTEAIGKWHLGLTEEDHPHRHGFDHFHGFLGDMMDDYYNHLRHGQHYMRDGTTPVRPEGHATDVFTSWAEAFISKQTEHADRPWFMYLAYNAPHTPIQPPQDWLERVRQREASIEPRRAKLVALIEHLDEGIGRVLKRLADTGQDQNTIVVFTSDNGGQVNVGANNGNLRDGKGSMYEGGLRIPGSLYIPPGCGAIAETTIGSVTKAATCTADLMPTVLDLVGAEIPDGLDGRSLVPMIRNPATDWEDPREIYFVRREGGKAYGGLTCEAVLVGQTKLVHNLPTSRFELFDLSDDPLEQVDLSDRQSGKFRDMQLRLQRHIQNGGRIPWQ
;
A
#
# COMPACT_ATOMS: atom_id res chain seq x y z
N MET A 1 30.25 33.07 48.84
CA MET A 1 31.66 33.54 48.77
C MET A 1 32.07 33.33 47.32
N GLY A 2 32.29 34.34 46.47
CA GLY A 2 32.84 35.69 46.68
C GLY A 2 34.35 35.66 46.38
N GLY A 3 34.94 36.52 45.55
CA GLY A 3 34.44 37.63 44.71
C GLY A 3 35.55 38.09 43.73
N GLY A 4 35.30 39.13 42.93
CA GLY A 4 36.30 39.73 42.01
C GLY A 4 37.45 40.47 42.73
N PRO A 5 38.34 41.17 42.01
CA PRO A 5 37.90 42.45 41.43
C PRO A 5 38.48 42.85 40.05
N ASP A 6 37.93 43.95 39.54
CA ASP A 6 38.15 44.57 38.23
C ASP A 6 39.43 45.41 38.08
N ARG A 7 39.70 45.85 36.84
CA ARG A 7 40.01 47.27 36.55
C ARG A 7 39.65 47.67 35.11
N GLU A 8 38.81 48.69 34.99
CA GLU A 8 38.44 49.36 33.73
C GLU A 8 39.49 50.42 33.30
N PHE A 9 39.38 50.95 32.07
CA PHE A 9 38.98 52.36 31.89
C PHE A 9 38.54 52.72 30.44
N SER A 10 37.27 53.13 30.31
CA SER A 10 36.65 54.09 29.36
C SER A 10 36.92 54.10 27.84
N GLY A 11 35.85 54.34 27.04
CA GLY A 11 36.02 55.20 25.84
C GLY A 11 34.99 55.22 24.69
N ALA A 12 33.79 55.79 24.92
CA ALA A 12 32.91 56.45 23.91
C ALA A 12 32.20 55.64 22.78
N MET A 13 30.90 55.92 22.61
CA MET A 13 30.06 55.48 21.49
C MET A 13 30.31 56.26 20.19
N LYS A 14 30.10 55.60 19.04
CA LYS A 14 29.39 56.19 17.88
C LYS A 14 28.88 55.11 16.92
N LYS A 15 27.57 55.14 16.60
CA LYS A 15 26.99 54.49 15.41
C LYS A 15 27.27 55.38 14.21
N ASP A 16 27.59 54.82 13.04
CA ASP A 16 27.22 55.46 11.77
C ASP A 16 27.39 54.62 10.49
N ARG A 17 26.57 54.97 9.48
CA ARG A 17 26.58 54.64 8.03
C ARG A 17 25.96 53.31 7.58
N CYS A 18 25.03 53.32 6.61
CA CYS A 18 25.25 53.92 5.28
C CYS A 18 24.14 54.84 4.73
N LEU A 19 24.58 55.89 4.03
CA LEU A 19 23.85 56.77 3.09
C LEU A 19 24.27 56.34 1.65
N LYS A 20 23.68 56.71 0.51
CA LYS A 20 22.61 57.67 0.12
C LYS A 20 22.12 57.37 -1.32
N THR A 21 21.36 58.31 -1.90
CA THR A 21 21.00 58.53 -3.34
C THR A 21 19.82 57.71 -3.89
N THR A 22 18.84 58.31 -4.59
CA THR A 22 18.48 59.74 -4.83
C THR A 22 17.00 59.81 -5.25
N GLY A 23 16.37 60.98 -5.16
CA GLY A 23 14.98 61.19 -5.62
C GLY A 23 14.80 62.38 -6.57
N ASP A 24 13.83 62.23 -7.47
CA ASP A 24 12.89 63.20 -8.05
C ASP A 24 13.27 64.37 -8.99
N THR A 25 12.39 64.49 -10.02
CA THR A 25 11.96 65.68 -10.81
C THR A 25 12.89 66.36 -11.84
N GLU A 26 12.57 66.31 -13.16
CA GLU A 26 11.71 67.30 -13.86
C GLU A 26 11.39 66.99 -15.36
N LYS A 27 10.11 67.27 -15.75
CA LYS A 27 9.51 67.86 -16.98
C LYS A 27 9.98 67.62 -18.46
N GLN A 28 8.94 67.51 -19.32
CA GLN A 28 8.78 67.93 -20.75
C GLN A 28 9.53 67.16 -21.87
N ALA A 29 9.05 67.04 -23.13
CA ALA A 29 7.69 67.06 -23.74
C ALA A 29 7.71 66.58 -25.23
N THR A 30 6.54 66.16 -25.78
CA THR A 30 6.19 65.92 -27.23
C THR A 30 6.98 64.85 -28.02
N THR A 31 6.47 64.13 -29.05
CA THR A 31 5.21 64.07 -29.86
C THR A 31 4.99 62.58 -30.25
N ASP A 32 3.81 61.96 -30.06
CA ASP A 32 2.61 61.89 -30.94
C ASP A 32 2.60 60.77 -32.03
N SER A 33 1.71 59.77 -31.90
CA SER A 33 0.67 59.44 -32.91
C SER A 33 -0.14 58.15 -32.65
N ARG A 34 -1.49 58.29 -32.74
CA ARG A 34 -2.55 57.30 -33.13
C ARG A 34 -2.71 56.01 -32.30
N VAL A 35 -3.69 55.90 -31.39
CA VAL A 35 -5.18 55.76 -31.54
C VAL A 35 -5.66 54.31 -31.72
N GLY A 36 -6.41 53.81 -30.73
CA GLY A 36 -7.19 52.57 -30.76
C GLY A 36 -7.59 52.06 -29.36
N LYS A 37 -8.85 52.26 -28.93
CA LYS A 37 -9.45 51.68 -27.70
C LYS A 37 -10.50 50.63 -28.08
N PRO A 38 -10.77 49.64 -27.21
CA PRO A 38 -11.91 49.76 -26.29
C PRO A 38 -11.54 49.51 -24.82
N ALA A 39 -12.50 49.79 -23.91
CA ALA A 39 -12.31 49.73 -22.46
C ALA A 39 -12.75 48.38 -21.85
N VAL A 40 -12.14 48.00 -20.73
CA VAL A 40 -12.56 46.87 -19.89
C VAL A 40 -13.12 47.40 -18.56
N GLN A 41 -14.26 46.84 -18.13
CA GLN A 41 -14.95 47.23 -16.90
C GLN A 41 -14.20 46.77 -15.64
N LYS A 42 -14.20 47.63 -14.62
CA LYS A 42 -14.21 47.23 -13.20
C LYS A 42 -15.32 48.00 -12.51
N SER A 43 -16.29 47.30 -11.94
CA SER A 43 -17.36 47.90 -11.12
C SER A 43 -17.53 47.12 -9.82
N VAL A 44 -17.26 47.80 -8.71
CA VAL A 44 -17.53 47.32 -7.35
C VAL A 44 -19.04 47.26 -7.12
N VAL A 45 -19.54 46.17 -6.55
CA VAL A 45 -20.91 46.09 -6.04
C VAL A 45 -20.92 45.44 -4.65
N ARG A 46 -21.14 46.26 -3.61
CA ARG A 46 -21.72 45.79 -2.34
C ARG A 46 -23.18 45.46 -2.59
N HIS A 47 -23.68 44.34 -2.06
CA HIS A 47 -25.12 44.12 -1.89
C HIS A 47 -25.41 43.56 -0.49
N GLN A 48 -26.33 44.23 0.21
CA GLN A 48 -26.96 43.71 1.42
C GLN A 48 -27.85 42.51 1.03
N ARG A 49 -27.99 41.52 1.92
CA ARG A 49 -29.04 40.51 1.84
C ARG A 49 -29.95 40.61 3.05
N SER A 50 -31.20 40.96 2.81
CA SER A 50 -32.31 40.79 3.74
C SER A 50 -32.91 39.40 3.56
N CYS A 51 -33.09 38.67 4.67
CA CYS A 51 -33.84 37.41 4.68
C CYS A 51 -35.11 37.58 5.48
N ASN A 52 -36.27 37.56 4.81
CA ASN A 52 -37.57 37.46 5.46
C ASN A 52 -37.93 35.98 5.68
N TRP A 53 -38.32 35.64 6.90
CA TRP A 53 -39.14 34.48 7.22
C TRP A 53 -40.58 34.92 7.42
N PRO A 54 -41.56 34.04 7.16
CA PRO A 54 -42.70 33.97 8.07
C PRO A 54 -43.01 32.54 8.52
N THR A 55 -42.99 32.34 9.83
CA THR A 55 -43.59 31.20 10.53
C THR A 55 -45.11 31.34 10.51
N VAL A 56 -45.86 30.28 10.18
CA VAL A 56 -47.31 30.21 10.47
C VAL A 56 -47.66 28.85 11.04
N VAL A 57 -48.22 28.88 12.25
CA VAL A 57 -48.96 27.78 12.88
C VAL A 57 -50.44 28.16 12.83
N PRO A 58 -51.35 27.19 12.65
CA PRO A 58 -52.48 27.16 13.59
C PRO A 58 -52.84 25.74 14.03
N ALA A 59 -53.20 25.61 15.30
CA ALA A 59 -53.95 24.47 15.83
C ALA A 59 -55.39 24.92 16.09
N PHE A 60 -56.38 24.07 15.84
CA PHE A 60 -57.68 24.10 16.55
C PHE A 60 -58.37 22.73 16.52
N LEU A 61 -59.26 22.50 17.49
CA LEU A 61 -59.87 21.21 17.79
C LEU A 61 -61.17 20.95 17.00
N SER A 62 -61.58 19.67 16.86
CA SER A 62 -62.78 19.12 17.56
C SER A 62 -63.50 17.94 16.85
N THR A 63 -63.71 16.86 17.62
CA THR A 63 -64.88 15.92 17.67
C THR A 63 -65.21 14.88 16.57
N ARG A 64 -65.33 13.62 17.08
CA ARG A 64 -66.34 12.54 16.77
C ARG A 64 -66.24 11.77 15.44
N THR A 65 -66.44 10.45 15.31
CA THR A 65 -66.51 9.18 16.12
C THR A 65 -66.98 8.06 15.14
N VAL A 66 -66.77 6.77 15.48
CA VAL A 66 -67.31 5.52 14.83
C VAL A 66 -66.59 5.07 13.53
N ASP A 67 -66.21 3.79 13.28
CA ASP A 67 -65.88 2.59 14.12
C ASP A 67 -65.08 1.53 13.29
N PRO A 68 -64.54 0.43 13.89
CA PRO A 68 -63.63 -0.54 13.25
C PRO A 68 -64.23 -1.93 12.93
N PHE A 69 -63.58 -2.74 12.08
CA PHE A 69 -63.46 -4.22 12.08
C PHE A 69 -62.55 -4.60 10.88
N THR A 70 -61.53 -5.47 10.95
CA THR A 70 -61.58 -6.90 11.29
C THR A 70 -60.17 -7.43 11.60
N VAL A 71 -60.00 -8.23 12.66
CA VAL A 71 -58.81 -9.08 12.87
C VAL A 71 -59.29 -10.52 13.09
N VAL A 72 -58.72 -11.47 12.34
CA VAL A 72 -59.10 -12.89 12.40
C VAL A 72 -58.43 -13.58 13.59
N LEU A 73 -59.25 -14.23 14.42
CA LEU A 73 -58.82 -15.07 15.54
C LEU A 73 -58.49 -16.50 15.08
N TYR A 74 -57.46 -17.10 15.66
CA TYR A 74 -57.36 -18.57 15.79
C TYR A 74 -57.53 -18.97 17.26
N ARG A 75 -58.29 -20.04 17.52
CA ARG A 75 -58.81 -20.39 18.85
C ARG A 75 -57.96 -21.46 19.56
N LYS A 76 -57.94 -21.38 20.90
CA LYS A 76 -57.36 -22.37 21.83
C LYS A 76 -58.05 -23.74 21.78
N THR A 77 -57.31 -24.76 22.21
CA THR A 77 -57.82 -25.79 23.12
C THR A 77 -56.99 -25.84 24.41
N VAL A 78 -57.57 -26.35 25.49
CA VAL A 78 -57.02 -26.32 26.87
C VAL A 78 -57.22 -27.71 27.49
N ASN A 79 -56.30 -28.14 28.37
CA ASN A 79 -56.63 -29.17 29.38
C ASN A 79 -55.99 -28.87 30.76
N LYS A 80 -56.44 -29.58 31.80
CA LYS A 80 -56.64 -29.02 33.17
C LYS A 80 -55.61 -29.37 34.26
N SER A 81 -55.18 -28.36 35.04
CA SER A 81 -55.14 -28.31 36.55
C SER A 81 -54.21 -29.26 37.37
N PRO A 82 -54.02 -29.06 38.71
CA PRO A 82 -53.49 -27.86 39.40
C PRO A 82 -52.53 -28.19 40.59
N ARG A 83 -52.21 -27.18 41.45
CA ARG A 83 -51.45 -27.15 42.75
C ARG A 83 -50.01 -26.62 42.63
N SER A 84 -49.47 -25.80 43.55
CA SER A 84 -50.04 -25.12 44.74
C SER A 84 -49.22 -23.86 45.10
N TRP A 85 -49.76 -23.03 46.00
CA TRP A 85 -49.28 -21.70 46.36
C TRP A 85 -48.04 -21.69 47.28
N ASN A 86 -47.19 -20.65 47.16
CA ASN A 86 -46.96 -19.69 48.24
C ASN A 86 -46.29 -18.39 47.75
N THR A 87 -46.45 -17.33 48.56
CA THR A 87 -46.25 -15.90 48.20
C THR A 87 -45.29 -15.22 49.19
N ILE A 88 -45.01 -13.90 49.02
CA ILE A 88 -44.35 -12.94 49.96
C ILE A 88 -42.80 -12.89 49.83
N ALA A 89 -42.10 -11.74 49.81
CA ALA A 89 -42.45 -10.33 49.52
C ALA A 89 -41.17 -9.51 49.15
N ARG A 90 -41.25 -8.17 49.05
CA ARG A 90 -40.29 -7.28 48.38
C ARG A 90 -39.31 -6.51 49.32
N ARG A 91 -38.04 -6.37 48.88
CA ARG A 91 -37.15 -5.15 48.90
C ARG A 91 -36.76 -4.48 50.25
N PRO A 92 -35.81 -3.50 50.29
CA PRO A 92 -34.53 -3.30 49.57
C PRO A 92 -33.37 -2.84 50.54
N LEU A 93 -32.36 -2.08 50.05
CA LEU A 93 -31.23 -1.37 50.74
C LEU A 93 -29.90 -2.16 50.85
N GLN A 94 -28.69 -1.57 50.87
CA GLN A 94 -28.12 -0.33 50.28
C GLN A 94 -26.55 -0.42 50.32
N THR A 95 -25.86 0.23 49.37
CA THR A 95 -24.42 0.62 49.30
C THR A 95 -23.39 0.24 50.39
N SER A 96 -22.19 -0.24 49.98
CA SER A 96 -20.87 0.38 50.26
C SER A 96 -19.66 -0.38 49.66
N HIS A 97 -18.58 0.35 49.30
CA HIS A 97 -17.20 -0.15 49.06
C HIS A 97 -16.39 -0.12 50.40
N PRO A 98 -15.27 -0.86 50.56
CA PRO A 98 -13.93 -0.29 50.29
C PRO A 98 -12.77 -1.24 49.87
N ASP A 99 -11.96 -0.75 48.93
CA ASP A 99 -10.49 -0.58 48.88
C ASP A 99 -9.43 -1.29 49.82
N TRP A 100 -8.31 -1.67 49.15
CA TRP A 100 -6.85 -1.62 49.52
C TRP A 100 -6.03 -2.74 50.26
N PHE A 101 -5.15 -3.43 49.49
CA PHE A 101 -3.69 -3.73 49.71
C PHE A 101 -3.20 -4.58 50.96
N PRO A 102 -1.89 -4.92 51.15
CA PRO A 102 -1.27 -6.16 50.62
C PRO A 102 -0.32 -6.95 51.58
N ALA A 103 0.16 -8.14 51.18
CA ALA A 103 1.32 -8.87 51.76
C ALA A 103 1.63 -10.14 50.92
N HIS A 104 2.83 -10.73 50.84
CA HIS A 104 4.22 -10.29 51.05
C HIS A 104 5.13 -11.26 50.24
N GLU A 105 6.39 -10.89 50.00
CA GLU A 105 7.41 -11.80 49.44
C GLU A 105 7.68 -13.03 50.33
N LEU A 106 8.18 -14.12 49.73
CA LEU A 106 9.28 -14.95 50.30
C LEU A 106 9.76 -16.01 49.28
N SER A 107 11.07 -16.01 49.01
CA SER A 107 11.84 -17.15 48.48
C SER A 107 13.09 -17.28 49.37
N PRO A 108 13.63 -18.49 49.61
CA PRO A 108 14.79 -18.89 48.79
C PRO A 108 15.07 -20.40 48.60
N VAL A 109 15.66 -20.72 47.44
CA VAL A 109 16.85 -21.61 47.23
C VAL A 109 16.75 -23.16 47.32
N ASN A 110 17.11 -23.77 46.17
CA ASN A 110 17.81 -25.05 45.90
C ASN A 110 17.61 -26.32 46.78
N GLN A 111 17.37 -27.44 46.08
CA GLN A 111 18.35 -28.54 46.07
C GLN A 111 18.26 -29.43 44.82
N SER A 112 19.39 -30.05 44.45
CA SER A 112 19.55 -30.93 43.30
C SER A 112 19.81 -32.38 43.72
N ARG A 113 19.31 -33.37 42.95
CA ARG A 113 20.08 -34.54 42.46
C ARG A 113 19.23 -35.55 41.67
N ARG A 114 19.93 -36.31 40.80
CA ARG A 114 19.42 -37.43 39.98
C ARG A 114 19.42 -38.75 40.76
N PHE A 115 18.51 -39.68 40.45
CA PHE A 115 18.74 -41.14 40.26
C PHE A 115 17.47 -41.70 39.58
N GLN A 116 17.47 -42.09 38.30
CA GLN A 116 17.89 -43.37 37.68
C GLN A 116 16.94 -44.58 37.86
N THR A 117 16.36 -45.01 36.71
CA THR A 117 16.12 -46.41 36.29
C THR A 117 14.98 -47.23 36.93
N ILE A 118 14.04 -47.71 36.09
CA ILE A 118 13.77 -49.15 35.84
C ILE A 118 12.82 -49.37 34.63
N ILE A 119 13.03 -50.51 33.96
CA ILE A 119 12.46 -50.95 32.69
C ILE A 119 11.13 -51.71 32.88
N ARG A 120 10.18 -51.60 31.93
CA ARG A 120 9.39 -52.76 31.46
C ARG A 120 8.94 -52.63 30.00
N ARG A 121 8.81 -53.79 29.34
CA ARG A 121 8.62 -54.00 27.88
C ARG A 121 7.22 -54.56 27.57
N ASN A 122 6.96 -54.70 26.25
CA ASN A 122 5.90 -55.47 25.57
C ASN A 122 4.53 -54.75 25.50
N THR A 123 3.81 -54.81 24.38
CA THR A 123 3.68 -55.91 23.40
C THR A 123 3.83 -55.52 21.91
N ARG A 124 4.08 -56.53 21.06
CA ARG A 124 3.97 -56.54 19.58
C ARG A 124 3.29 -57.85 19.14
N VAL A 125 3.01 -57.99 17.82
CA VAL A 125 2.83 -59.23 17.01
C VAL A 125 1.35 -59.72 16.88
N PRO A 126 0.89 -60.27 15.73
CA PRO A 126 1.14 -60.02 14.27
C PRO A 126 -0.16 -59.56 13.51
N VAL A 127 -0.31 -59.45 12.16
CA VAL A 127 -0.59 -60.54 11.17
C VAL A 127 -0.78 -60.00 9.70
N THR A 128 -0.08 -60.66 8.75
CA THR A 128 -0.29 -60.87 7.27
C THR A 128 -0.76 -59.82 6.24
N THR A 129 -0.05 -59.84 5.10
CA THR A 129 -0.48 -59.50 3.71
C THR A 129 -1.50 -60.51 3.14
N PRO A 130 -2.19 -60.19 2.02
CA PRO A 130 -1.82 -60.86 0.77
C PRO A 130 -1.89 -59.98 -0.50
N CYS A 131 -1.28 -60.47 -1.57
CA CYS A 131 -1.33 -59.90 -2.92
C CYS A 131 -2.13 -60.84 -3.84
N ALA A 132 -2.99 -60.32 -4.72
CA ALA A 132 -3.61 -61.10 -5.79
C ALA A 132 -3.95 -60.22 -7.01
N THR A 133 -3.55 -60.73 -8.19
CA THR A 133 -3.76 -60.17 -9.53
C THR A 133 -5.15 -60.47 -10.09
N PHE A 134 -5.69 -59.60 -10.95
CA PHE A 134 -6.60 -60.02 -12.03
C PHE A 134 -6.42 -59.17 -13.30
N LEU A 135 -6.18 -59.83 -14.44
CA LEU A 135 -6.35 -59.32 -15.79
C LEU A 135 -7.80 -59.59 -16.26
N PRO A 136 -8.28 -58.89 -17.31
CA PRO A 136 -8.46 -59.63 -18.56
C PRO A 136 -7.99 -58.87 -19.81
N THR A 137 -7.98 -59.58 -20.93
CA THR A 137 -7.28 -59.25 -22.17
C THR A 137 -8.21 -58.75 -23.30
N HIS A 138 -7.55 -58.22 -24.34
CA HIS A 138 -7.95 -58.19 -25.76
C HIS A 138 -8.77 -57.02 -26.36
N HIS A 139 -8.14 -56.51 -27.44
CA HIS A 139 -8.67 -55.96 -28.70
C HIS A 139 -8.48 -54.46 -28.98
N SER A 140 -7.51 -54.19 -29.85
CA SER A 140 -7.52 -53.07 -30.81
C SER A 140 -8.56 -53.35 -31.91
N PRO A 141 -9.06 -52.31 -32.62
CA PRO A 141 -8.31 -51.85 -33.79
C PRO A 141 -8.23 -50.31 -33.96
N ARG A 142 -7.36 -49.89 -34.89
CA ARG A 142 -7.19 -48.50 -35.33
C ARG A 142 -8.33 -48.05 -36.25
N SER A 143 -8.78 -46.80 -36.14
CA SER A 143 -9.49 -46.09 -37.22
C SER A 143 -9.34 -44.56 -37.10
N SER A 144 -8.32 -44.01 -37.76
CA SER A 144 -8.20 -42.56 -37.96
C SER A 144 -8.83 -42.17 -39.30
N PHE A 145 -10.01 -41.56 -39.27
CA PHE A 145 -10.63 -41.00 -40.48
C PHE A 145 -9.95 -39.68 -40.88
N ARG A 146 -9.37 -39.65 -42.09
CA ARG A 146 -9.04 -38.43 -42.83
C ARG A 146 -10.11 -38.20 -43.90
N THR A 147 -10.53 -36.96 -44.08
CA THR A 147 -11.42 -36.54 -45.18
C THR A 147 -10.66 -35.84 -46.31
N CYS A 148 -10.82 -36.42 -47.50
CA CYS A 148 -10.83 -35.84 -48.85
C CYS A 148 -9.70 -34.92 -49.39
N CYS A 149 -9.28 -35.27 -50.61
CA CYS A 149 -8.38 -34.59 -51.55
C CYS A 149 -9.21 -33.65 -52.50
N PRO A 150 -8.67 -32.91 -53.51
CA PRO A 150 -7.88 -33.49 -54.63
C PRO A 150 -6.77 -32.66 -55.32
N PHE A 151 -5.73 -33.39 -55.74
CA PHE A 151 -4.97 -33.31 -57.02
C PHE A 151 -5.05 -32.09 -57.97
N LYS A 152 -3.87 -31.53 -58.30
CA LYS A 152 -3.14 -31.55 -59.61
C LYS A 152 -1.72 -31.00 -59.32
N VAL A 153 -0.60 -31.40 -59.96
CA VAL A 153 -0.15 -31.24 -61.36
C VAL A 153 0.98 -32.27 -61.67
N PHE A 154 1.24 -32.53 -62.96
CA PHE A 154 2.26 -33.46 -63.50
C PHE A 154 3.74 -32.97 -63.40
N PRO A 155 4.75 -33.83 -63.67
CA PRO A 155 6.17 -33.56 -63.41
C PRO A 155 7.03 -33.32 -64.67
N SER A 156 8.26 -32.81 -64.51
CA SER A 156 9.47 -33.33 -65.20
C SER A 156 10.79 -32.66 -64.77
N ARG A 157 11.90 -33.39 -64.87
CA ARG A 157 13.30 -32.94 -64.67
C ARG A 157 13.76 -32.02 -65.81
N ILE A 158 14.78 -31.17 -65.59
CA ILE A 158 16.08 -31.23 -66.30
C ILE A 158 17.10 -30.15 -65.82
N ARG A 159 18.33 -30.63 -65.54
CA ARG A 159 19.68 -29.99 -65.53
C ARG A 159 19.86 -28.49 -65.22
N ARG A 160 20.70 -28.21 -64.22
CA ARG A 160 21.59 -27.02 -64.18
C ARG A 160 23.06 -27.44 -64.29
N THR A 161 23.70 -27.08 -65.39
CA THR A 161 25.08 -26.58 -65.40
C THR A 161 24.98 -25.03 -65.26
N THR A 162 26.00 -24.23 -64.93
CA THR A 162 27.41 -24.29 -65.33
C THR A 162 28.28 -23.39 -64.42
N LEU A 163 29.59 -23.73 -64.33
CA LEU A 163 30.76 -22.86 -64.10
C LEU A 163 31.11 -22.33 -62.69
N CYS A 164 32.21 -22.89 -62.15
CA CYS A 164 33.17 -22.19 -61.28
C CYS A 164 34.37 -21.69 -62.12
N ARG A 165 34.91 -20.52 -61.74
CA ARG A 165 36.22 -19.87 -62.06
C ARG A 165 35.99 -18.37 -61.78
N VAL A 166 36.80 -17.61 -61.03
CA VAL A 166 38.27 -17.62 -60.85
C VAL A 166 38.63 -17.32 -59.38
N MET A 167 39.81 -17.78 -58.94
CA MET A 167 40.42 -17.49 -57.64
C MET A 167 41.93 -17.27 -57.86
N TRP A 168 42.60 -16.50 -56.98
CA TRP A 168 44.05 -16.23 -56.89
C TRP A 168 44.69 -15.12 -57.76
N LEU A 169 45.16 -14.07 -57.07
CA LEU A 169 46.28 -13.11 -57.28
C LEU A 169 45.95 -11.91 -56.35
N CYS A 170 46.75 -11.45 -55.37
CA CYS A 170 48.11 -11.78 -54.93
C CYS A 170 48.20 -11.77 -53.39
N PHE A 171 49.18 -12.48 -52.83
CA PHE A 171 49.58 -12.42 -51.41
C PHE A 171 51.07 -12.03 -51.34
N PHE A 172 51.49 -11.32 -50.28
CA PHE A 172 52.88 -11.01 -49.90
C PHE A 172 53.74 -10.10 -50.82
N TRP A 173 53.71 -8.78 -50.56
CA TRP A 173 54.81 -7.77 -50.58
C TRP A 173 54.17 -6.55 -49.88
N THR A 174 54.60 -5.93 -48.78
CA THR A 174 55.79 -6.05 -47.90
C THR A 174 55.47 -5.54 -46.48
N MET A 175 56.02 -6.17 -45.43
CA MET A 175 56.24 -5.49 -44.14
C MET A 175 57.52 -4.63 -44.20
N THR A 176 57.74 -3.81 -43.16
CA THR A 176 59.00 -3.08 -42.84
C THR A 176 59.41 -1.92 -43.74
N ILE A 177 58.60 -0.86 -43.76
CA ILE A 177 59.02 0.48 -43.30
C ILE A 177 57.88 1.03 -42.42
N GLY A 178 58.05 1.46 -41.17
CA GLY A 178 59.27 1.57 -40.37
C GLY A 178 59.44 2.98 -39.78
N LEU A 179 58.72 3.27 -38.67
CA LEU A 179 58.89 4.39 -37.74
C LEU A 179 58.86 5.85 -38.27
N MET A 180 58.42 6.75 -37.38
CA MET A 180 58.55 8.22 -37.46
C MET A 180 57.61 9.01 -38.38
N LEU A 181 56.33 9.10 -37.98
CA LEU A 181 55.67 10.40 -37.73
C LEU A 181 54.85 10.24 -36.44
N ALA A 182 55.46 10.49 -35.28
CA ALA A 182 55.54 11.82 -34.65
C ALA A 182 54.18 12.31 -34.11
N GLU A 183 53.86 11.79 -32.92
CA GLU A 183 53.22 12.50 -31.81
C GLU A 183 52.36 13.72 -32.17
N ARG A 184 51.04 13.48 -32.30
CA ARG A 184 50.08 14.48 -31.83
C ARG A 184 49.80 14.17 -30.36
N PRO A 185 49.97 15.12 -29.43
CA PRO A 185 49.51 14.91 -28.07
C PRO A 185 48.01 14.73 -28.13
N LEU A 186 47.53 13.53 -27.79
CA LEU A 186 46.13 13.32 -27.51
C LEU A 186 45.86 14.13 -26.24
N ALA A 187 45.31 15.33 -26.40
CA ALA A 187 44.87 16.13 -25.27
C ALA A 187 44.00 15.22 -24.40
N ALA A 188 44.35 15.13 -23.11
CA ALA A 188 43.61 14.28 -22.18
C ALA A 188 42.17 14.77 -22.12
N ALA A 189 41.28 14.07 -22.83
CA ALA A 189 39.87 14.17 -22.60
C ALA A 189 39.63 13.55 -21.23
N ASP A 190 39.43 14.39 -20.21
CA ASP A 190 39.03 13.94 -18.88
C ASP A 190 37.80 13.03 -19.02
N THR A 191 37.96 11.76 -18.71
CA THR A 191 36.88 10.78 -18.67
C THR A 191 37.32 9.63 -17.75
N PRO A 192 36.46 9.10 -16.87
CA PRO A 192 35.04 9.42 -16.68
C PRO A 192 34.75 10.08 -15.31
N GLY A 193 33.85 11.07 -15.31
CA GLY A 193 32.84 11.09 -14.24
C GLY A 193 32.04 9.79 -14.39
N GLY A 194 31.98 8.97 -13.33
CA GLY A 194 31.50 7.58 -13.42
C GLY A 194 30.15 7.48 -14.13
N GLN A 195 30.00 6.49 -15.01
CA GLN A 195 28.69 6.19 -15.60
C GLN A 195 27.74 5.79 -14.48
N ARG A 196 26.88 6.73 -14.07
CA ARG A 196 25.65 6.41 -13.35
C ARG A 196 24.93 5.30 -14.11
N SER A 197 24.40 4.32 -13.39
CA SER A 197 23.46 3.35 -13.96
C SER A 197 22.41 4.09 -14.81
N SER A 198 22.28 3.70 -16.08
CA SER A 198 21.24 4.23 -16.97
C SER A 198 19.83 3.81 -16.56
N ARG A 199 19.73 2.78 -15.70
CA ARG A 199 18.50 2.39 -15.02
C ARG A 199 18.34 3.17 -13.72
N PRO A 200 17.12 3.64 -13.39
CA PRO A 200 16.88 4.45 -12.20
C PRO A 200 16.74 3.62 -10.94
N ASN A 201 16.98 4.25 -9.79
CA ASN A 201 16.64 3.70 -8.49
C ASN A 201 15.12 3.71 -8.29
N VAL A 202 14.63 2.89 -7.37
CA VAL A 202 13.20 2.80 -7.03
C VAL A 202 13.03 2.85 -5.51
N LEU A 203 12.32 3.86 -5.02
CA LEU A 203 11.86 3.97 -3.64
C LEU A 203 10.35 3.72 -3.60
N LEU A 204 9.94 2.59 -3.02
CA LEU A 204 8.54 2.27 -2.75
C LEU A 204 8.24 2.51 -1.28
N ILE A 205 7.55 3.61 -0.98
CA ILE A 205 7.07 3.94 0.36
C ILE A 205 5.66 3.36 0.53
N ILE A 206 5.49 2.52 1.55
CA ILE A 206 4.18 2.04 1.99
C ILE A 206 3.96 2.35 3.46
N VAL A 207 2.79 2.90 3.78
CA VAL A 207 2.36 3.23 5.15
C VAL A 207 1.21 2.31 5.58
N ASP A 208 0.86 2.32 6.87
CA ASP A 208 0.02 1.30 7.52
C ASP A 208 -1.19 1.98 8.18
N ASP A 209 -2.40 1.78 7.65
CA ASP A 209 -3.67 2.42 8.07
C ASP A 209 -3.83 3.93 7.77
N LEU A 210 -3.15 4.48 6.76
CA LEU A 210 -3.40 5.88 6.36
C LEU A 210 -4.76 6.03 5.66
N GLY A 211 -5.60 6.94 6.16
CA GLY A 211 -6.91 7.23 5.58
C GLY A 211 -6.85 7.91 4.21
N ALA A 212 -7.86 7.66 3.38
CA ALA A 212 -7.93 8.21 2.01
C ALA A 212 -8.02 9.75 1.94
N ALA A 213 -8.36 10.42 3.05
CA ALA A 213 -8.38 11.87 3.19
C ALA A 213 -7.49 12.36 4.36
N ASP A 214 -6.49 11.56 4.75
CA ASP A 214 -5.56 11.84 5.86
C ASP A 214 -4.22 12.44 5.41
N LEU A 215 -4.24 13.27 4.36
CA LEU A 215 -3.14 14.17 3.99
C LEU A 215 -3.73 15.55 3.67
N SER A 216 -2.99 16.63 3.86
CA SER A 216 -3.50 17.98 3.56
C SER A 216 -3.79 18.17 2.07
N CYS A 217 -2.95 17.62 1.17
CA CYS A 217 -3.23 17.56 -0.27
C CYS A 217 -4.45 16.71 -0.66
N LEU A 218 -4.92 15.80 0.21
CA LEU A 218 -6.09 14.94 -0.03
C LEU A 218 -7.36 15.41 0.70
N GLY A 219 -7.33 16.61 1.28
CA GLY A 219 -8.51 17.29 1.84
C GLY A 219 -8.64 17.26 3.37
N SER A 220 -7.64 16.77 4.11
CA SER A 220 -7.57 17.07 5.54
C SER A 220 -7.35 18.57 5.75
N THR A 221 -8.18 19.17 6.61
CA THR A 221 -8.06 20.57 7.02
C THR A 221 -7.38 20.74 8.37
N ASP A 222 -7.18 19.64 9.11
CA ASP A 222 -6.70 19.61 10.49
C ASP A 222 -5.25 19.11 10.62
N MET A 223 -4.61 18.77 9.51
CA MET A 223 -3.27 18.18 9.41
C MET A 223 -2.35 19.05 8.52
N ARG A 224 -1.04 18.86 8.66
CA ARG A 224 0.00 19.46 7.82
C ARG A 224 1.01 18.41 7.37
N THR A 225 0.93 18.00 6.10
CA THR A 225 1.87 17.04 5.51
C THR A 225 2.67 17.66 4.36
N PRO A 226 3.50 18.71 4.61
CA PRO A 226 4.15 19.47 3.56
C PRO A 226 5.06 18.65 2.65
N HIS A 227 5.70 17.59 3.14
CA HIS A 227 6.63 16.78 2.34
C HIS A 227 5.88 15.85 1.38
N LEU A 228 4.81 15.21 1.85
CA LEU A 228 3.90 14.43 1.01
C LEU A 228 3.07 15.32 0.07
N ASP A 229 2.66 16.51 0.51
CA ASP A 229 1.96 17.47 -0.34
C ASP A 229 2.82 17.90 -1.55
N ASP A 230 4.12 18.16 -1.34
CA ASP A 230 5.07 18.43 -2.43
C ASP A 230 5.30 17.20 -3.32
N LEU A 231 5.45 16.00 -2.73
CA LEU A 231 5.57 14.76 -3.50
C LEU A 231 4.35 14.54 -4.40
N PHE A 232 3.13 14.67 -3.87
CA PHE A 232 1.88 14.54 -4.62
C PHE A 232 1.73 15.64 -5.68
N ALA A 233 2.15 16.87 -5.40
CA ALA A 233 2.13 17.97 -6.37
C ALA A 233 3.09 17.75 -7.56
N ARG A 234 4.14 16.94 -7.38
CA ARG A 234 5.11 16.59 -8.43
C ARG A 234 4.88 15.22 -9.07
N SER A 235 3.90 14.45 -8.59
CA SER A 235 3.62 13.07 -9.03
C SER A 235 2.45 12.96 -10.00
N LEU A 236 2.35 11.80 -10.67
CA LEU A 236 1.08 11.26 -11.14
C LEU A 236 0.30 10.77 -9.93
N GLN A 237 -0.88 11.35 -9.67
CA GLN A 237 -1.78 10.93 -8.60
C GLN A 237 -2.78 9.89 -9.13
N LEU A 238 -2.95 8.81 -8.39
CA LEU A 238 -3.82 7.68 -8.73
C LEU A 238 -5.19 7.87 -8.06
N GLN A 239 -6.12 8.61 -8.67
CA GLN A 239 -7.37 9.02 -8.02
C GLN A 239 -8.26 7.82 -7.60
N ARG A 240 -8.14 6.70 -8.31
CA ARG A 240 -8.87 5.45 -8.08
C ARG A 240 -7.91 4.29 -7.84
N PHE A 241 -7.01 4.47 -6.88
CA PHE A 241 -6.08 3.44 -6.43
C PHE A 241 -6.70 2.60 -5.30
N TYR A 242 -6.58 1.28 -5.44
CA TYR A 242 -7.19 0.31 -4.55
C TYR A 242 -6.15 -0.66 -3.95
N ALA A 243 -6.17 -0.79 -2.63
CA ALA A 243 -5.56 -1.92 -1.93
C ALA A 243 -6.24 -3.21 -2.40
N ASN A 244 -5.46 -4.27 -2.68
CA ASN A 244 -6.04 -5.57 -3.06
C ASN A 244 -6.80 -6.27 -1.92
N CYS A 245 -6.71 -5.74 -0.70
CA CYS A 245 -7.44 -6.20 0.47
C CYS A 245 -7.64 -5.04 1.45
N PRO A 246 -8.70 -4.99 2.26
CA PRO A 246 -8.85 -3.95 3.27
C PRO A 246 -8.04 -4.22 4.56
N VAL A 247 -7.04 -5.11 4.50
CA VAL A 247 -6.08 -5.39 5.57
C VAL A 247 -4.66 -5.64 5.00
N CYS A 248 -3.66 -5.45 5.86
CA CYS A 248 -2.27 -5.21 5.51
C CYS A 248 -1.48 -6.37 4.84
N SER A 249 -1.38 -7.58 5.44
CA SER A 249 -0.57 -8.68 4.84
C SER A 249 -0.98 -9.02 3.40
N PRO A 250 -2.28 -9.23 3.10
CA PRO A 250 -2.72 -9.54 1.74
C PRO A 250 -2.38 -8.46 0.71
N THR A 251 -2.49 -7.17 1.07
CA THR A 251 -2.06 -6.08 0.18
C THR A 251 -0.55 -6.08 -0.03
N ARG A 252 0.25 -6.23 1.04
CA ARG A 252 1.73 -6.29 0.96
C ARG A 252 2.20 -7.45 0.07
N ALA A 253 1.50 -8.60 0.13
CA ALA A 253 1.76 -9.74 -0.77
C ALA A 253 1.47 -9.38 -2.24
N SER A 254 0.38 -8.64 -2.48
CA SER A 254 -0.01 -8.20 -3.82
C SER A 254 0.96 -7.17 -4.42
N VAL A 255 1.39 -6.19 -3.60
CA VAL A 255 2.43 -5.19 -3.96
C VAL A 255 3.72 -5.87 -4.41
N LEU A 256 4.19 -6.87 -3.67
CA LEU A 256 5.46 -7.53 -3.93
C LEU A 256 5.40 -8.64 -4.97
N THR A 257 4.23 -9.07 -5.45
CA THR A 257 4.13 -10.21 -6.40
C THR A 257 3.34 -9.92 -7.66
N GLY A 258 2.57 -8.82 -7.73
CA GLY A 258 1.69 -8.51 -8.85
C GLY A 258 0.53 -9.50 -9.04
N PHE A 259 0.34 -10.44 -8.11
CA PHE A 259 -0.80 -11.35 -8.05
C PHE A 259 -1.82 -10.88 -7.01
N TYR A 260 -3.05 -11.39 -7.08
CA TYR A 260 -4.03 -11.23 -6.01
C TYR A 260 -3.71 -12.07 -4.77
N PRO A 261 -4.12 -11.65 -3.56
CA PRO A 261 -3.55 -12.18 -2.32
C PRO A 261 -3.80 -13.67 -2.07
N ASP A 262 -5.00 -14.13 -2.40
CA ASP A 262 -5.41 -15.53 -2.38
C ASP A 262 -4.55 -16.39 -3.33
N ARG A 263 -4.18 -15.84 -4.50
CA ARG A 263 -3.32 -16.51 -5.48
C ARG A 263 -1.86 -16.69 -5.05
N VAL A 264 -1.45 -16.05 -3.94
CA VAL A 264 -0.14 -16.20 -3.28
C VAL A 264 -0.24 -16.76 -1.86
N GLY A 265 -1.38 -17.33 -1.48
CA GLY A 265 -1.57 -17.98 -0.18
C GLY A 265 -1.81 -17.03 1.00
N VAL A 266 -2.02 -15.73 0.74
CA VAL A 266 -2.24 -14.69 1.78
C VAL A 266 -3.65 -14.08 1.65
N PRO A 267 -4.75 -14.86 1.74
CA PRO A 267 -6.11 -14.33 1.67
C PRO A 267 -6.51 -13.55 2.94
N GLY A 268 -5.71 -13.60 4.00
CA GLY A 268 -5.98 -12.94 5.28
C GLY A 268 -4.70 -12.58 6.04
N VAL A 269 -4.87 -12.01 7.22
CA VAL A 269 -3.75 -11.47 8.02
C VAL A 269 -2.89 -12.59 8.60
N ILE A 270 -1.58 -12.52 8.38
CA ILE A 270 -0.59 -13.42 8.99
C ILE A 270 -0.30 -12.93 10.42
N ARG A 271 -0.34 -13.81 11.43
CA ARG A 271 -0.24 -13.41 12.85
C ARG A 271 0.73 -14.27 13.67
N THR A 272 1.20 -13.70 14.77
CA THR A 272 2.05 -14.36 15.80
C THR A 272 1.46 -15.68 16.32
N HIS A 273 0.13 -15.75 16.43
CA HIS A 273 -0.61 -16.90 16.94
C HIS A 273 -1.24 -17.66 15.78
N GLN A 274 -0.80 -18.90 15.54
CA GLN A 274 -1.16 -19.71 14.37
C GLN A 274 -2.67 -19.95 14.25
N GLU A 275 -3.35 -20.12 15.38
CA GLU A 275 -4.80 -20.31 15.49
C GLU A 275 -5.64 -19.10 15.02
N ASN A 276 -5.00 -17.95 14.79
CA ASN A 276 -5.60 -16.76 14.23
C ASN A 276 -4.75 -16.12 13.11
N SER A 277 -3.83 -16.89 12.52
CA SER A 277 -3.17 -16.55 11.26
C SER A 277 -4.04 -17.01 10.10
N TRP A 278 -4.10 -16.24 9.00
CA TRP A 278 -4.98 -16.53 7.85
C TRP A 278 -4.26 -16.42 6.50
N GLY A 279 -2.95 -16.66 6.51
CA GLY A 279 -2.13 -16.70 5.30
C GLY A 279 -0.78 -17.38 5.54
N ASN A 280 -0.18 -17.80 4.43
CA ASN A 280 1.14 -18.40 4.29
C ASN A 280 1.69 -17.90 2.95
N PHE A 281 2.73 -17.07 2.96
CA PHE A 281 3.19 -16.37 1.76
C PHE A 281 3.97 -17.32 0.85
N SER A 282 3.33 -17.74 -0.24
CA SER A 282 3.85 -18.83 -1.07
C SER A 282 5.16 -18.44 -1.78
N PRO A 283 6.28 -19.18 -1.58
CA PRO A 283 7.53 -18.96 -2.31
C PRO A 283 7.46 -19.43 -3.78
N SER A 284 6.28 -19.86 -4.26
CA SER A 284 6.08 -20.37 -5.62
C SER A 284 5.89 -19.29 -6.70
N LYS A 285 5.83 -18.01 -6.31
CA LYS A 285 5.65 -16.87 -7.22
C LYS A 285 6.85 -15.93 -7.19
N PRO A 286 7.22 -15.33 -8.33
CA PRO A 286 8.26 -14.31 -8.37
C PRO A 286 7.83 -13.10 -7.55
N THR A 287 8.82 -12.42 -6.96
CA THR A 287 8.64 -11.15 -6.26
C THR A 287 9.24 -10.00 -7.07
N LEU A 288 8.75 -8.78 -6.86
CA LEU A 288 9.30 -7.54 -7.41
C LEU A 288 10.78 -7.39 -7.03
N SER A 289 11.10 -7.65 -5.76
CA SER A 289 12.46 -7.66 -5.23
C SER A 289 13.34 -8.71 -5.93
N GLY A 290 12.85 -9.95 -6.12
CA GLY A 290 13.58 -10.98 -6.86
C GLY A 290 13.84 -10.60 -8.32
N ALA A 291 12.80 -10.16 -9.04
CA ALA A 291 12.92 -9.73 -10.44
C ALA A 291 13.86 -8.50 -10.62
N LEU A 292 13.91 -7.60 -9.64
CA LEU A 292 14.86 -6.49 -9.63
C LEU A 292 16.29 -6.95 -9.28
N GLN A 293 16.46 -7.89 -8.34
CA GLN A 293 17.74 -8.52 -8.03
C GLN A 293 18.33 -9.22 -9.26
N ASP A 294 17.52 -9.99 -9.99
CA ASP A 294 17.88 -10.60 -11.28
C ASP A 294 18.23 -9.55 -12.35
N ALA A 295 17.56 -8.38 -12.33
CA ALA A 295 17.89 -7.24 -13.17
C ALA A 295 19.14 -6.43 -12.71
N GLY A 296 19.84 -6.90 -11.67
CA GLY A 296 21.10 -6.33 -11.16
C GLY A 296 20.96 -5.31 -10.03
N TYR A 297 19.74 -5.04 -9.56
CA TYR A 297 19.50 -4.08 -8.48
C TYR A 297 20.07 -4.57 -7.14
N HIS A 298 20.47 -3.63 -6.29
CA HIS A 298 20.58 -3.89 -4.86
C HIS A 298 19.22 -3.69 -4.19
N THR A 299 18.78 -4.64 -3.36
CA THR A 299 17.39 -4.70 -2.86
C THR A 299 17.34 -4.65 -1.34
N GLU A 300 16.73 -3.60 -0.79
CA GLU A 300 16.61 -3.35 0.65
C GLU A 300 15.12 -3.29 1.06
N ALA A 301 14.79 -3.96 2.16
CA ALA A 301 13.49 -3.82 2.82
C ALA A 301 13.65 -3.16 4.19
N ILE A 302 12.92 -2.09 4.47
CA ILE A 302 12.98 -1.37 5.74
C ILE A 302 11.59 -1.30 6.39
N GLY A 303 11.50 -1.64 7.68
CA GLY A 303 10.27 -1.54 8.47
C GLY A 303 9.39 -2.81 8.47
N LYS A 304 8.10 -2.67 8.25
CA LYS A 304 7.08 -3.72 8.41
C LYS A 304 7.08 -4.71 7.24
N TRP A 305 7.51 -5.94 7.50
CA TRP A 305 7.42 -7.04 6.54
C TRP A 305 6.00 -7.60 6.46
N HIS A 306 5.53 -8.23 7.54
CA HIS A 306 4.19 -8.81 7.69
C HIS A 306 3.78 -9.87 6.65
N LEU A 307 4.74 -10.56 6.03
CA LEU A 307 4.46 -11.71 5.13
C LEU A 307 4.89 -13.06 5.69
N GLY A 308 5.38 -13.09 6.93
CA GLY A 308 5.64 -14.31 7.69
C GLY A 308 6.68 -14.09 8.76
N LEU A 309 6.90 -15.13 9.57
CA LEU A 309 7.65 -15.05 10.83
C LEU A 309 8.78 -16.08 10.93
N THR A 310 8.84 -17.02 9.98
CA THR A 310 9.84 -18.08 9.94
C THR A 310 11.09 -17.65 9.15
N GLU A 311 12.09 -18.54 9.08
CA GLU A 311 13.24 -18.33 8.20
C GLU A 311 12.85 -18.43 6.71
N GLU A 312 11.86 -19.28 6.38
CA GLU A 312 11.40 -19.49 5.00
C GLU A 312 10.67 -18.27 4.45
N ASP A 313 9.89 -17.57 5.30
CA ASP A 313 9.15 -16.35 4.94
C ASP A 313 10.01 -15.07 4.99
N HIS A 314 11.29 -15.17 5.37
CA HIS A 314 12.11 -14.00 5.68
C HIS A 314 12.44 -13.21 4.40
N PRO A 315 12.45 -11.85 4.40
CA PRO A 315 12.75 -11.02 3.24
C PRO A 315 13.93 -11.48 2.34
N HIS A 316 15.01 -12.02 2.93
CA HIS A 316 16.18 -12.51 2.21
C HIS A 316 15.91 -13.75 1.33
N ARG A 317 14.85 -14.52 1.62
CA ARG A 317 14.35 -15.61 0.76
C ARG A 317 13.42 -15.11 -0.36
N HIS A 318 13.03 -13.84 -0.31
CA HIS A 318 12.11 -13.19 -1.25
C HIS A 318 12.79 -12.09 -2.08
N GLY A 319 14.10 -12.19 -2.31
CA GLY A 319 14.87 -11.34 -3.23
C GLY A 319 15.34 -10.00 -2.66
N PHE A 320 15.31 -9.81 -1.34
CA PHE A 320 15.98 -8.68 -0.69
C PHE A 320 17.42 -9.05 -0.28
N ASP A 321 18.41 -8.35 -0.82
CA ASP A 321 19.82 -8.44 -0.38
C ASP A 321 19.95 -8.13 1.12
N HIS A 322 19.10 -7.23 1.65
CA HIS A 322 19.16 -6.79 3.05
C HIS A 322 17.78 -6.43 3.65
N PHE A 323 17.69 -6.50 4.98
CA PHE A 323 16.47 -6.19 5.73
C PHE A 323 16.77 -5.46 7.05
N HIS A 324 16.06 -4.35 7.28
CA HIS A 324 16.13 -3.53 8.47
C HIS A 324 14.71 -3.24 9.00
N GLY A 325 14.14 -4.14 9.80
CA GLY A 325 12.70 -4.04 10.09
C GLY A 325 12.16 -5.07 11.07
N PHE A 326 10.84 -5.26 11.09
CA PHE A 326 10.18 -6.30 11.87
C PHE A 326 9.28 -7.21 11.04
N LEU A 327 9.26 -8.49 11.42
CA LEU A 327 8.49 -9.54 10.74
C LEU A 327 6.98 -9.51 11.08
N GLY A 328 6.63 -8.96 12.24
CA GLY A 328 5.30 -9.04 12.87
C GLY A 328 4.14 -8.29 12.18
N ASP A 329 2.93 -8.51 12.69
CA ASP A 329 1.68 -7.92 12.19
C ASP A 329 1.47 -6.46 12.61
N MET A 330 1.95 -6.13 13.79
CA MET A 330 2.06 -4.81 14.38
C MET A 330 3.07 -4.89 15.53
N MET A 331 3.35 -3.77 16.18
CA MET A 331 4.04 -3.72 17.47
C MET A 331 3.06 -3.27 18.56
N ASP A 332 3.24 -3.77 19.79
CA ASP A 332 2.42 -3.38 20.94
C ASP A 332 2.77 -1.98 21.48
N ASP A 333 3.94 -1.45 21.09
CA ASP A 333 4.47 -0.14 21.47
C ASP A 333 5.57 0.32 20.49
N TYR A 334 5.58 1.61 20.15
CA TYR A 334 6.48 2.23 19.16
C TYR A 334 7.93 2.43 19.62
N TYR A 335 8.27 2.16 20.89
CA TYR A 335 9.62 2.32 21.44
C TYR A 335 10.26 1.00 21.86
N ASN A 336 9.45 0.06 22.34
CA ASN A 336 9.92 -1.27 22.76
C ASN A 336 9.99 -2.28 21.60
N HIS A 337 9.27 -2.02 20.50
CA HIS A 337 9.29 -2.84 19.27
C HIS A 337 8.96 -4.34 19.48
N LEU A 338 8.18 -4.67 20.51
CA LEU A 338 7.72 -6.03 20.82
C LEU A 338 6.31 -6.28 20.28
N ARG A 339 5.97 -7.56 20.10
CA ARG A 339 4.62 -8.02 19.75
C ARG A 339 4.26 -9.29 20.52
N HIS A 340 3.25 -9.24 21.38
CA HIS A 340 2.93 -10.27 22.35
C HIS A 340 4.16 -10.71 23.19
N GLY A 341 5.02 -9.74 23.54
CA GLY A 341 6.31 -9.98 24.20
C GLY A 341 7.40 -10.60 23.31
N GLN A 342 7.09 -10.98 22.07
CA GLN A 342 8.05 -11.51 21.11
C GLN A 342 8.85 -10.39 20.43
N HIS A 343 10.08 -10.72 20.04
CA HIS A 343 11.04 -9.77 19.47
C HIS A 343 11.27 -10.04 17.98
N TYR A 344 10.62 -9.26 17.12
CA TYR A 344 10.63 -9.45 15.67
C TYR A 344 11.53 -8.48 14.89
N MET A 345 12.17 -7.52 15.55
CA MET A 345 13.11 -6.60 14.92
C MET A 345 14.39 -7.32 14.44
N ARG A 346 14.86 -7.03 13.23
CA ARG A 346 15.98 -7.68 12.55
C ARG A 346 16.86 -6.68 11.81
N ASP A 347 18.16 -7.00 11.78
CA ASP A 347 19.20 -6.49 10.89
C ASP A 347 19.76 -7.69 10.14
N GLY A 348 19.52 -7.76 8.83
CA GLY A 348 19.58 -9.00 8.06
C GLY A 348 18.68 -10.06 8.71
N THR A 349 19.26 -11.17 9.15
CA THR A 349 18.58 -12.22 9.94
C THR A 349 18.81 -12.10 11.46
N THR A 350 19.61 -11.14 11.91
CA THR A 350 20.04 -10.98 13.32
C THR A 350 19.02 -10.19 14.13
N PRO A 351 18.55 -10.67 15.29
CA PRO A 351 17.67 -9.89 16.16
C PRO A 351 18.37 -8.65 16.76
N VAL A 352 17.80 -7.46 16.56
CA VAL A 352 18.35 -6.16 17.04
C VAL A 352 17.33 -5.34 17.81
N ARG A 353 17.80 -4.57 18.80
CA ARG A 353 16.96 -3.69 19.64
C ARG A 353 17.36 -2.22 19.45
N PRO A 354 16.95 -1.56 18.35
CA PRO A 354 17.23 -0.14 18.17
C PRO A 354 16.45 0.70 19.19
N GLU A 355 17.07 1.79 19.63
CA GLU A 355 16.45 2.79 20.51
C GLU A 355 15.73 3.87 19.69
N GLY A 356 14.69 4.47 20.28
CA GLY A 356 13.90 5.53 19.66
C GLY A 356 12.52 5.05 19.20
N HIS A 357 11.77 5.96 18.57
CA HIS A 357 10.43 5.67 18.03
C HIS A 357 10.57 4.98 16.66
N ALA A 358 9.78 3.95 16.38
CA ALA A 358 9.90 3.12 15.16
C ALA A 358 9.96 3.94 13.85
N THR A 359 9.15 4.99 13.72
CA THR A 359 9.19 5.91 12.56
C THR A 359 10.56 6.57 12.38
N ASP A 360 11.22 7.00 13.46
CA ASP A 360 12.56 7.62 13.40
C ASP A 360 13.64 6.57 13.12
N VAL A 361 13.50 5.36 13.66
CA VAL A 361 14.40 4.22 13.41
C VAL A 361 14.39 3.86 11.92
N PHE A 362 13.21 3.62 11.34
CA PHE A 362 13.09 3.25 9.91
C PHE A 362 13.53 4.40 8.99
N THR A 363 13.22 5.65 9.33
CA THR A 363 13.73 6.83 8.62
C THR A 363 15.25 6.90 8.64
N SER A 364 15.87 6.69 9.79
CA SER A 364 17.33 6.78 9.95
C SER A 364 18.06 5.63 9.24
N TRP A 365 17.46 4.43 9.20
CA TRP A 365 17.94 3.31 8.39
C TRP A 365 17.83 3.60 6.88
N ALA A 366 16.73 4.20 6.42
CA ALA A 366 16.57 4.63 5.03
C ALA A 366 17.59 5.71 4.63
N GLU A 367 17.84 6.70 5.50
CA GLU A 367 18.88 7.71 5.25
C GLU A 367 20.29 7.12 5.22
N ALA A 368 20.60 6.17 6.12
CA ALA A 368 21.88 5.47 6.15
C ALA A 368 22.09 4.63 4.89
N PHE A 369 21.03 3.92 4.44
CA PHE A 369 21.02 3.18 3.19
C PHE A 369 21.31 4.10 1.99
N ILE A 370 20.53 5.17 1.80
CA ILE A 370 20.72 6.12 0.69
C ILE A 370 22.15 6.70 0.70
N SER A 371 22.67 7.04 1.89
CA SER A 371 24.03 7.55 2.03
C SER A 371 25.07 6.51 1.58
N LYS A 372 24.93 5.25 2.00
CA LYS A 372 25.82 4.15 1.60
C LYS A 372 25.77 3.86 0.10
N GLN A 373 24.62 3.99 -0.56
CA GLN A 373 24.53 3.77 -2.01
C GLN A 373 25.33 4.77 -2.86
N THR A 374 25.80 5.89 -2.28
CA THR A 374 26.75 6.78 -2.97
C THR A 374 28.11 6.12 -3.26
N GLU A 375 28.46 5.06 -2.52
CA GLU A 375 29.67 4.24 -2.73
C GLU A 375 29.52 3.25 -3.91
N HIS A 376 28.29 3.09 -4.44
CA HIS A 376 27.91 2.10 -5.46
C HIS A 376 27.11 2.73 -6.62
N ALA A 377 27.51 3.93 -7.07
CA ALA A 377 26.78 4.73 -8.05
C ALA A 377 26.59 4.08 -9.45
N ASP A 378 27.29 2.97 -9.72
CA ASP A 378 27.18 2.13 -10.92
C ASP A 378 26.08 1.06 -10.81
N ARG A 379 25.60 0.71 -9.60
CA ARG A 379 24.53 -0.26 -9.36
C ARG A 379 23.24 0.45 -8.91
N PRO A 380 22.10 0.27 -9.61
CA PRO A 380 20.84 0.85 -9.17
C PRO A 380 20.30 0.09 -7.94
N TRP A 381 19.44 0.73 -7.17
CA TRP A 381 18.85 0.13 -5.97
C TRP A 381 17.32 0.23 -5.91
N PHE A 382 16.71 -0.72 -5.19
CA PHE A 382 15.31 -0.77 -4.84
C PHE A 382 15.16 -0.79 -3.32
N MET A 383 14.44 0.19 -2.77
CA MET A 383 14.12 0.26 -1.35
C MET A 383 12.61 0.15 -1.14
N TYR A 384 12.18 -0.92 -0.48
CA TYR A 384 10.84 -1.09 0.05
C TYR A 384 10.78 -0.52 1.47
N LEU A 385 10.37 0.74 1.59
CA LEU A 385 10.29 1.48 2.85
C LEU A 385 8.86 1.38 3.42
N ALA A 386 8.68 0.42 4.31
CA ALA A 386 7.40 0.02 4.87
C ALA A 386 7.22 0.54 6.30
N TYR A 387 6.71 1.77 6.46
CA TYR A 387 6.37 2.28 7.78
C TYR A 387 5.21 1.48 8.40
N ASN A 388 5.24 1.34 9.74
CA ASN A 388 4.10 0.88 10.52
C ASN A 388 3.22 2.04 11.02
N ALA A 389 3.64 3.29 10.84
CA ALA A 389 2.79 4.44 11.09
C ALA A 389 1.78 4.62 9.93
N PRO A 390 0.56 5.13 10.20
CA PRO A 390 0.00 5.47 11.51
C PRO A 390 -0.76 4.34 12.25
N HIS A 391 -0.46 3.06 12.03
CA HIS A 391 -1.17 1.92 12.65
C HIS A 391 -1.14 1.96 14.18
N THR A 392 -2.17 1.36 14.78
CA THR A 392 -2.28 1.18 16.24
C THR A 392 -1.07 0.44 16.86
N PRO A 393 -0.69 0.77 18.11
CA PRO A 393 -1.27 1.80 18.98
C PRO A 393 -0.93 3.22 18.52
N ILE A 394 -1.89 4.16 18.60
CA ILE A 394 -1.65 5.54 18.17
C ILE A 394 -0.80 6.28 19.22
N GLN A 395 0.52 6.26 19.01
CA GLN A 395 1.56 6.78 19.92
C GLN A 395 2.50 7.77 19.20
N PRO A 396 2.04 8.97 18.80
CA PRO A 396 2.97 10.02 18.37
C PRO A 396 3.96 10.38 19.50
N PRO A 397 5.15 10.91 19.17
CA PRO A 397 5.98 11.57 20.16
C PRO A 397 5.24 12.78 20.76
N GLN A 398 5.51 13.05 22.04
CA GLN A 398 4.71 13.95 22.86
C GLN A 398 4.69 15.40 22.34
N ASP A 399 5.80 15.88 21.78
CA ASP A 399 5.93 17.25 21.28
C ASP A 399 5.10 17.46 20.00
N TRP A 400 5.00 16.47 19.11
CA TRP A 400 4.08 16.50 17.96
C TRP A 400 2.61 16.61 18.42
N LEU A 401 2.21 15.83 19.42
CA LEU A 401 0.86 15.91 19.99
C LEU A 401 0.57 17.29 20.62
N GLU A 402 1.57 17.91 21.25
CA GLU A 402 1.45 19.25 21.81
C GLU A 402 1.32 20.32 20.71
N ARG A 403 2.11 20.25 19.64
CA ARG A 403 1.99 21.14 18.47
C ARG A 403 0.58 21.08 17.85
N VAL A 404 0.05 19.87 17.64
CA VAL A 404 -1.30 19.66 17.09
C VAL A 404 -2.37 20.23 18.03
N ARG A 405 -2.28 20.00 19.33
CA ARG A 405 -3.24 20.54 20.31
C ARG A 405 -3.17 22.05 20.48
N GLN A 406 -2.01 22.67 20.30
CA GLN A 406 -1.84 24.12 20.31
C GLN A 406 -2.45 24.76 19.05
N ARG A 407 -2.33 24.08 17.90
CA ARG A 407 -2.89 24.51 16.62
C ARG A 407 -4.41 24.33 16.56
N GLU A 408 -4.88 23.14 16.89
CA GLU A 408 -6.26 22.68 16.75
C GLU A 408 -6.91 22.46 18.12
N ALA A 409 -7.08 23.51 18.93
CA ALA A 409 -7.47 23.40 20.34
C ALA A 409 -8.80 22.67 20.62
N SER A 410 -9.67 22.51 19.61
CA SER A 410 -10.97 21.82 19.71
C SER A 410 -10.99 20.42 19.05
N ILE A 411 -9.85 19.91 18.60
CA ILE A 411 -9.75 18.60 17.93
C ILE A 411 -10.08 17.45 18.89
N GLU A 412 -10.73 16.40 18.37
CA GLU A 412 -11.06 15.22 19.17
C GLU A 412 -9.75 14.51 19.64
N PRO A 413 -9.63 14.06 20.90
CA PRO A 413 -8.36 13.55 21.43
C PRO A 413 -7.71 12.35 20.72
N ARG A 414 -8.46 11.45 20.08
CA ARG A 414 -7.88 10.36 19.25
C ARG A 414 -7.40 10.92 17.92
N ARG A 415 -8.22 11.76 17.27
CA ARG A 415 -7.85 12.48 16.05
C ARG A 415 -6.56 13.30 16.26
N ALA A 416 -6.44 14.00 17.39
CA ALA A 416 -5.23 14.75 17.77
C ALA A 416 -3.96 13.89 17.73
N LYS A 417 -4.05 12.66 18.27
CA LYS A 417 -2.93 11.72 18.29
C LYS A 417 -2.62 11.15 16.91
N LEU A 418 -3.65 10.86 16.11
CA LEU A 418 -3.44 10.33 14.77
C LEU A 418 -2.82 11.39 13.85
N VAL A 419 -3.34 12.63 13.87
CA VAL A 419 -2.76 13.77 13.16
C VAL A 419 -1.30 13.95 13.56
N ALA A 420 -0.97 13.98 14.85
CA ALA A 420 0.41 14.11 15.31
C ALA A 420 1.33 12.95 14.84
N LEU A 421 0.81 11.73 14.73
CA LEU A 421 1.59 10.57 14.26
C LEU A 421 1.81 10.61 12.74
N ILE A 422 0.85 11.14 11.98
CA ILE A 422 0.99 11.33 10.53
C ILE A 422 1.89 12.52 10.22
N GLU A 423 1.83 13.62 10.98
CA GLU A 423 2.77 14.75 10.82
C GLU A 423 4.22 14.35 11.16
N HIS A 424 4.42 13.47 12.16
CA HIS A 424 5.72 12.88 12.44
C HIS A 424 6.21 11.95 11.31
N LEU A 425 5.31 11.15 10.74
CA LEU A 425 5.60 10.30 9.58
C LEU A 425 5.97 11.12 8.33
N ASP A 426 5.26 12.22 8.06
CA ASP A 426 5.55 13.15 6.96
C ASP A 426 6.96 13.76 7.08
N GLU A 427 7.37 14.19 8.27
CA GLU A 427 8.74 14.68 8.53
C GLU A 427 9.79 13.57 8.36
N GLY A 428 9.47 12.33 8.76
CA GLY A 428 10.31 11.17 8.49
C GLY A 428 10.53 10.93 7.00
N ILE A 429 9.45 10.95 6.22
CA ILE A 429 9.50 10.84 4.75
C ILE A 429 10.25 12.04 4.14
N GLY A 430 10.02 13.25 4.66
CA GLY A 430 10.73 14.47 4.29
C GLY A 430 12.25 14.35 4.44
N ARG A 431 12.73 13.76 5.54
CA ARG A 431 14.16 13.44 5.73
C ARG A 431 14.69 12.47 4.68
N VAL A 432 13.95 11.41 4.34
CA VAL A 432 14.36 10.44 3.30
C VAL A 432 14.43 11.11 1.92
N LEU A 433 13.41 11.88 1.54
CA LEU A 433 13.38 12.62 0.28
C LEU A 433 14.49 13.69 0.22
N LYS A 434 14.73 14.41 1.33
CA LYS A 434 15.85 15.35 1.44
C LYS A 434 17.19 14.62 1.30
N ARG A 435 17.36 13.42 1.85
CA ARG A 435 18.59 12.64 1.73
C ARG A 435 18.88 12.22 0.28
N LEU A 436 17.84 11.91 -0.51
CA LEU A 436 18.00 11.69 -1.95
C LEU A 436 18.54 12.95 -2.64
N ALA A 437 18.00 14.14 -2.31
CA ALA A 437 18.47 15.41 -2.87
C ALA A 437 19.89 15.80 -2.41
N ASP A 438 20.20 15.65 -1.12
CA ASP A 438 21.52 15.93 -0.54
C ASP A 438 22.63 15.03 -1.14
N THR A 439 22.27 13.82 -1.59
CA THR A 439 23.17 12.89 -2.30
C THR A 439 23.03 12.97 -3.84
N GLY A 440 22.17 13.86 -4.35
CA GLY A 440 21.86 14.03 -5.77
C GLY A 440 21.21 12.81 -6.46
N GLN A 441 20.77 11.81 -5.70
CA GLN A 441 20.14 10.58 -6.20
C GLN A 441 18.68 10.79 -6.59
N ASP A 442 18.04 11.85 -6.07
CA ASP A 442 16.69 12.30 -6.42
C ASP A 442 16.46 12.43 -7.94
N GLN A 443 17.47 12.87 -8.68
CA GLN A 443 17.42 13.06 -10.14
C GLN A 443 17.24 11.74 -10.94
N ASN A 444 17.51 10.58 -10.32
CA ASN A 444 17.43 9.27 -10.96
C ASN A 444 16.74 8.24 -10.04
N THR A 445 15.80 8.68 -9.21
CA THR A 445 15.02 7.82 -8.30
C THR A 445 13.53 7.98 -8.56
N ILE A 446 12.87 6.90 -9.00
CA ILE A 446 11.41 6.80 -9.04
C ILE A 446 10.92 6.67 -7.60
N VAL A 447 9.94 7.47 -7.20
CA VAL A 447 9.32 7.37 -5.87
C VAL A 447 7.84 6.99 -6.02
N VAL A 448 7.46 5.88 -5.40
CA VAL A 448 6.07 5.43 -5.24
C VAL A 448 5.66 5.69 -3.80
N PHE A 449 4.47 6.25 -3.56
CA PHE A 449 3.90 6.37 -2.21
C PHE A 449 2.49 5.80 -2.15
N THR A 450 2.19 5.00 -1.13
CA THR A 450 0.84 4.48 -0.88
C THR A 450 0.59 3.98 0.56
N SER A 451 -0.66 3.61 0.87
CA SER A 451 -1.08 2.90 2.09
C SER A 451 -1.38 1.43 1.78
N ASP A 452 -1.27 0.52 2.75
CA ASP A 452 -1.62 -0.90 2.55
C ASP A 452 -3.12 -1.23 2.68
N ASN A 453 -3.90 -0.36 3.32
CA ASN A 453 -5.35 -0.40 3.35
C ASN A 453 -5.92 0.98 3.71
N GLY A 454 -7.24 1.14 3.57
CA GLY A 454 -7.95 2.35 4.02
C GLY A 454 -7.85 2.55 5.54
N GLY A 455 -8.12 3.77 5.99
CA GLY A 455 -7.84 4.22 7.35
C GLY A 455 -8.74 3.60 8.42
N GLN A 456 -8.20 3.45 9.63
CA GLN A 456 -8.92 2.89 10.77
C GLN A 456 -9.79 3.94 11.50
N VAL A 457 -11.07 4.04 11.11
CA VAL A 457 -12.00 5.10 11.57
C VAL A 457 -12.16 5.17 13.10
N ASN A 458 -12.22 4.03 13.80
CA ASN A 458 -12.48 4.02 15.26
C ASN A 458 -11.32 4.57 16.12
N VAL A 459 -10.14 4.81 15.53
CA VAL A 459 -9.00 5.49 16.16
C VAL A 459 -8.76 6.91 15.62
N GLY A 460 -9.67 7.42 14.78
CA GLY A 460 -9.68 8.81 14.31
C GLY A 460 -9.25 9.02 12.86
N ALA A 461 -9.08 7.96 12.06
CA ALA A 461 -8.73 8.10 10.64
C ALA A 461 -9.90 8.63 9.80
N ASN A 462 -9.59 9.36 8.73
CA ASN A 462 -10.55 9.97 7.83
C ASN A 462 -10.38 9.43 6.40
N ASN A 463 -11.41 8.74 5.90
CA ASN A 463 -11.48 8.25 4.52
C ASN A 463 -12.23 9.20 3.58
N GLY A 464 -12.58 10.40 4.04
CA GLY A 464 -13.27 11.41 3.25
C GLY A 464 -14.71 11.01 2.91
N ASN A 465 -15.13 11.28 1.68
CA ASN A 465 -16.47 10.94 1.19
C ASN A 465 -16.56 9.49 0.68
N LEU A 466 -16.05 8.55 1.46
CA LEU A 466 -16.04 7.11 1.19
C LEU A 466 -16.64 6.35 2.38
N ARG A 467 -17.32 5.23 2.13
CA ARG A 467 -17.99 4.46 3.18
C ARG A 467 -17.00 3.57 3.97
N ASP A 468 -17.08 3.65 5.30
CA ASP A 468 -16.37 2.80 6.26
C ASP A 468 -14.82 2.98 6.25
N GLY A 469 -14.08 1.99 6.75
CA GLY A 469 -12.62 2.01 6.85
C GLY A 469 -11.97 0.63 6.85
N LYS A 470 -10.77 0.55 7.43
CA LYS A 470 -9.97 -0.69 7.57
C LYS A 470 -10.81 -1.92 7.88
N GLY A 471 -10.58 -2.98 7.10
CA GLY A 471 -11.27 -4.26 7.20
C GLY A 471 -12.55 -4.37 6.36
N SER A 472 -13.09 -3.25 5.88
CA SER A 472 -14.34 -3.19 5.11
C SER A 472 -14.12 -3.32 3.61
N MET A 473 -15.03 -4.01 2.92
CA MET A 473 -15.07 -4.12 1.45
C MET A 473 -15.69 -2.89 0.76
N TYR A 474 -16.22 -1.93 1.53
CA TYR A 474 -16.64 -0.62 1.03
C TYR A 474 -15.42 0.24 0.64
N GLU A 475 -15.65 1.32 -0.12
CA GLU A 475 -14.58 2.16 -0.70
C GLU A 475 -13.61 2.69 0.36
N GLY A 476 -14.07 3.02 1.57
CA GLY A 476 -13.20 3.56 2.62
C GLY A 476 -12.22 2.56 3.21
N GLY A 477 -12.43 1.24 3.03
CA GLY A 477 -11.47 0.21 3.41
C GLY A 477 -10.50 -0.19 2.29
N LEU A 478 -10.89 -0.01 1.04
CA LEU A 478 -10.14 -0.45 -0.14
C LEU A 478 -9.40 0.68 -0.87
N ARG A 479 -9.98 1.86 -0.98
CA ARG A 479 -9.42 2.99 -1.74
C ARG A 479 -8.43 3.75 -0.88
N ILE A 480 -7.26 3.99 -1.44
CA ILE A 480 -6.05 4.41 -0.70
C ILE A 480 -5.36 5.58 -1.41
N PRO A 481 -4.57 6.40 -0.68
CA PRO A 481 -3.64 7.33 -1.30
C PRO A 481 -2.66 6.59 -2.22
N GLY A 482 -2.39 7.13 -3.41
CA GLY A 482 -1.44 6.55 -4.36
C GLY A 482 -0.82 7.62 -5.24
N SER A 483 0.50 7.68 -5.30
CA SER A 483 1.23 8.60 -6.18
C SER A 483 2.52 7.99 -6.72
N LEU A 484 2.90 8.46 -7.91
CA LEU A 484 4.11 8.04 -8.62
C LEU A 484 4.89 9.27 -9.12
N TYR A 485 6.04 9.53 -8.51
CA TYR A 485 7.00 10.52 -8.96
C TYR A 485 8.05 9.86 -9.87
N ILE A 486 8.20 10.40 -11.08
CA ILE A 486 9.30 10.09 -11.98
C ILE A 486 10.05 11.41 -12.24
N PRO A 487 11.35 11.51 -11.90
CA PRO A 487 12.14 12.71 -12.17
C PRO A 487 12.27 12.99 -13.67
N PRO A 488 12.33 14.26 -14.12
CA PRO A 488 12.62 14.59 -15.51
C PRO A 488 13.94 13.96 -15.98
N GLY A 489 13.91 13.24 -17.11
CA GLY A 489 15.07 12.52 -17.65
C GLY A 489 15.35 11.15 -17.02
N CYS A 490 14.53 10.70 -16.08
CA CYS A 490 14.61 9.38 -15.45
C CYS A 490 13.95 8.31 -16.34
N GLY A 491 14.77 7.45 -16.96
CA GLY A 491 14.30 6.35 -17.81
C GLY A 491 13.75 6.78 -19.17
N ALA A 492 12.92 5.93 -19.78
CA ALA A 492 12.47 6.07 -21.17
C ALA A 492 11.14 6.83 -21.37
N ILE A 493 10.63 7.53 -20.35
CA ILE A 493 9.35 8.24 -20.41
C ILE A 493 9.56 9.75 -20.21
N ALA A 494 9.17 10.54 -21.21
CA ALA A 494 9.33 11.98 -21.20
C ALA A 494 8.19 12.68 -20.41
N GLU A 495 8.58 13.40 -19.35
CA GLU A 495 7.90 14.59 -18.78
C GLU A 495 6.45 14.46 -18.21
N THR A 496 5.68 13.42 -18.53
CA THR A 496 4.20 13.43 -18.41
C THR A 496 3.60 13.14 -17.03
N THR A 497 4.39 13.03 -15.95
CA THR A 497 3.86 12.76 -14.60
C THR A 497 3.57 14.00 -13.75
N ILE A 498 4.26 15.12 -13.95
CA ILE A 498 4.29 16.22 -12.96
C ILE A 498 2.90 16.86 -12.76
N GLY A 499 2.40 16.83 -11.53
CA GLY A 499 1.15 17.47 -11.13
C GLY A 499 -0.09 16.91 -11.83
N SER A 500 -0.02 15.67 -12.30
CA SER A 500 -1.06 15.04 -13.12
C SER A 500 -1.92 14.07 -12.31
N VAL A 501 -3.10 13.74 -12.82
CA VAL A 501 -4.05 12.82 -12.16
C VAL A 501 -4.60 11.85 -13.19
N THR A 502 -4.52 10.55 -12.92
CA THR A 502 -5.27 9.54 -13.68
C THR A 502 -6.54 9.12 -12.94
N LYS A 503 -7.59 8.84 -13.73
CA LYS A 503 -8.91 8.40 -13.24
C LYS A 503 -9.17 6.91 -13.48
N ALA A 504 -8.24 6.21 -14.13
CA ALA A 504 -8.33 4.77 -14.35
C ALA A 504 -8.40 4.02 -13.01
N ALA A 505 -9.20 2.95 -12.94
CA ALA A 505 -9.19 2.05 -11.78
C ALA A 505 -7.85 1.31 -11.73
N THR A 506 -7.12 1.42 -10.63
CA THR A 506 -5.76 0.87 -10.48
C THR A 506 -5.64 0.20 -9.11
N CYS A 507 -4.77 -0.79 -8.94
CA CYS A 507 -4.59 -1.46 -7.64
C CYS A 507 -3.14 -1.77 -7.31
N THR A 508 -2.89 -2.11 -6.05
CA THR A 508 -1.53 -2.40 -5.54
C THR A 508 -0.77 -3.49 -6.31
N ALA A 509 -1.47 -4.46 -6.91
CA ALA A 509 -0.87 -5.47 -7.79
C ALA A 509 -0.30 -4.87 -9.10
N ASP A 510 -0.76 -3.70 -9.54
CA ASP A 510 -0.23 -3.01 -10.72
C ASP A 510 1.20 -2.46 -10.48
N LEU A 511 1.63 -2.32 -9.21
CA LEU A 511 2.93 -1.73 -8.89
C LEU A 511 4.11 -2.57 -9.39
N MET A 512 4.09 -3.90 -9.20
CA MET A 512 5.17 -4.77 -9.68
C MET A 512 5.40 -4.68 -11.20
N PRO A 513 4.41 -4.92 -12.09
CA PRO A 513 4.63 -4.80 -13.52
C PRO A 513 4.96 -3.35 -13.94
N THR A 514 4.43 -2.34 -13.25
CA THR A 514 4.76 -0.93 -13.53
C THR A 514 6.23 -0.62 -13.25
N VAL A 515 6.75 -1.03 -12.10
CA VAL A 515 8.15 -0.80 -11.73
C VAL A 515 9.09 -1.53 -12.71
N LEU A 516 8.79 -2.78 -13.04
CA LEU A 516 9.61 -3.58 -13.97
C LEU A 516 9.62 -2.99 -15.40
N ASP A 517 8.48 -2.53 -15.91
CA ASP A 517 8.35 -1.82 -17.19
C ASP A 517 9.18 -0.51 -17.20
N LEU A 518 9.06 0.30 -16.15
CA LEU A 518 9.78 1.57 -16.01
C LEU A 518 11.30 1.43 -16.00
N VAL A 519 11.84 0.36 -15.42
CA VAL A 519 13.29 0.10 -15.36
C VAL A 519 13.81 -0.75 -16.53
N GLY A 520 12.92 -1.22 -17.41
CA GLY A 520 13.27 -2.15 -18.50
C GLY A 520 13.80 -3.50 -17.98
N ALA A 521 13.16 -4.05 -16.95
CA ALA A 521 13.36 -5.41 -16.46
C ALA A 521 12.32 -6.36 -17.07
N GLU A 522 12.55 -7.67 -16.96
CA GLU A 522 11.61 -8.68 -17.43
C GLU A 522 10.35 -8.69 -16.53
N ILE A 523 9.18 -8.66 -17.15
CA ILE A 523 7.89 -8.74 -16.45
C ILE A 523 7.44 -10.21 -16.48
N PRO A 524 7.29 -10.89 -15.32
CA PRO A 524 6.86 -12.28 -15.28
C PRO A 524 5.48 -12.51 -15.89
N ASP A 525 5.29 -13.70 -16.48
CA ASP A 525 4.01 -14.09 -17.09
C ASP A 525 2.89 -14.31 -16.06
N GLY A 526 1.67 -13.94 -16.46
CA GLY A 526 0.43 -14.35 -15.78
C GLY A 526 0.06 -13.59 -14.51
N LEU A 527 0.70 -12.45 -14.24
CA LEU A 527 0.33 -11.48 -13.20
C LEU A 527 -1.16 -11.08 -13.29
N ASP A 528 -1.76 -10.74 -12.15
CA ASP A 528 -3.10 -10.14 -12.10
C ASP A 528 -3.05 -8.62 -12.30
N GLY A 529 -1.96 -7.99 -11.88
CA GLY A 529 -1.66 -6.57 -12.11
C GLY A 529 -1.25 -6.28 -13.55
N ARG A 530 -1.39 -5.02 -13.95
CA ARG A 530 -1.06 -4.50 -15.29
C ARG A 530 -0.23 -3.23 -15.17
N SER A 531 0.76 -3.04 -16.04
CA SER A 531 1.63 -1.85 -16.01
C SER A 531 0.82 -0.55 -16.20
N LEU A 532 1.10 0.45 -15.37
CA LEU A 532 0.52 1.79 -15.44
C LEU A 532 1.25 2.70 -16.46
N VAL A 533 2.28 2.22 -17.16
CA VAL A 533 3.02 3.00 -18.17
C VAL A 533 2.13 3.72 -19.21
N PRO A 534 1.00 3.17 -19.69
CA PRO A 534 0.07 3.90 -20.55
C PRO A 534 -0.54 5.15 -19.89
N MET A 535 -0.84 5.10 -18.59
CA MET A 535 -1.35 6.23 -17.79
C MET A 535 -0.22 7.20 -17.39
N ILE A 536 1.00 6.71 -17.21
CA ILE A 536 2.20 7.53 -16.96
C ILE A 536 2.54 8.37 -18.21
N ARG A 537 2.44 7.79 -19.41
CA ARG A 537 2.66 8.48 -20.69
C ARG A 537 1.52 9.44 -21.07
N ASN A 538 0.30 9.12 -20.66
CA ASN A 538 -0.86 9.99 -20.85
C ASN A 538 -1.86 9.76 -19.70
N PRO A 539 -1.95 10.67 -18.72
CA PRO A 539 -2.85 10.53 -17.56
C PRO A 539 -4.33 10.41 -17.90
N ALA A 540 -4.74 10.83 -19.11
CA ALA A 540 -6.10 10.67 -19.63
C ALA A 540 -6.39 9.29 -20.26
N THR A 541 -5.40 8.40 -20.36
CA THR A 541 -5.60 7.01 -20.79
C THR A 541 -6.41 6.23 -19.74
N ASP A 542 -7.34 5.40 -20.20
CA ASP A 542 -8.01 4.37 -19.41
C ASP A 542 -7.73 3.00 -20.04
N TRP A 543 -8.16 1.92 -19.38
CA TRP A 543 -7.97 0.55 -19.86
C TRP A 543 -8.78 0.25 -21.13
N GLU A 544 -8.23 -0.59 -22.02
CA GLU A 544 -8.89 -0.98 -23.28
C GLU A 544 -10.15 -1.84 -23.03
N ASP A 545 -10.10 -2.69 -22.00
CA ASP A 545 -11.19 -3.50 -21.48
C ASP A 545 -11.68 -2.98 -20.11
N PRO A 546 -12.95 -3.21 -19.72
CA PRO A 546 -13.46 -2.80 -18.41
C PRO A 546 -12.64 -3.43 -17.27
N ARG A 547 -11.77 -2.63 -16.65
CA ARG A 547 -10.82 -3.12 -15.63
C ARG A 547 -11.55 -3.84 -14.51
N GLU A 548 -11.15 -5.10 -14.31
CA GLU A 548 -11.60 -5.93 -13.20
C GLU A 548 -10.58 -5.85 -12.06
N ILE A 549 -11.05 -5.61 -10.84
CA ILE A 549 -10.26 -5.63 -9.60
C ILE A 549 -11.03 -6.44 -8.57
N TYR A 550 -10.36 -7.42 -7.97
CA TYR A 550 -10.95 -8.36 -7.03
C TYR A 550 -10.35 -8.18 -5.64
N PHE A 551 -11.18 -8.37 -4.63
CA PHE A 551 -10.85 -8.17 -3.23
C PHE A 551 -11.32 -9.36 -2.43
N VAL A 552 -10.45 -9.89 -1.57
CA VAL A 552 -10.71 -11.07 -0.74
C VAL A 552 -10.11 -10.86 0.64
N ARG A 553 -10.86 -11.22 1.68
CA ARG A 553 -10.37 -11.21 3.07
C ARG A 553 -10.90 -12.42 3.83
N ARG A 554 -10.02 -13.33 4.23
CA ARG A 554 -10.29 -14.36 5.23
C ARG A 554 -9.94 -13.83 6.62
N GLU A 555 -10.79 -14.12 7.61
CA GLU A 555 -10.59 -13.64 8.98
C GLU A 555 -11.23 -14.57 10.01
N GLY A 556 -10.69 -14.53 11.24
CA GLY A 556 -11.18 -15.31 12.37
C GLY A 556 -12.24 -14.61 13.23
N GLY A 557 -12.37 -15.09 14.47
CA GLY A 557 -13.29 -14.52 15.46
C GLY A 557 -14.78 -14.73 15.14
N LYS A 558 -15.64 -14.22 16.01
CA LYS A 558 -17.09 -14.51 15.99
C LYS A 558 -17.85 -13.92 14.79
N ALA A 559 -17.31 -12.88 14.15
CA ALA A 559 -17.98 -12.20 13.03
C ALA A 559 -17.72 -12.87 11.67
N TYR A 560 -16.56 -13.54 11.50
CA TYR A 560 -16.13 -14.12 10.23
C TYR A 560 -16.03 -15.65 10.28
N GLY A 561 -15.69 -16.23 11.43
CA GLY A 561 -15.68 -17.69 11.61
C GLY A 561 -14.67 -18.46 10.75
N GLY A 562 -13.63 -17.80 10.23
CA GLY A 562 -12.69 -18.38 9.26
C GLY A 562 -13.18 -18.34 7.81
N LEU A 563 -14.34 -17.76 7.54
CA LEU A 563 -14.88 -17.55 6.20
C LEU A 563 -14.27 -16.31 5.54
N THR A 564 -14.58 -16.14 4.25
CA THR A 564 -14.16 -14.98 3.44
C THR A 564 -15.25 -13.94 3.32
N CYS A 565 -14.83 -12.68 3.29
CA CYS A 565 -15.55 -11.57 2.68
C CYS A 565 -14.94 -11.31 1.30
N GLU A 566 -15.73 -10.79 0.37
CA GLU A 566 -15.26 -10.51 -0.99
C GLU A 566 -15.86 -9.24 -1.58
N ALA A 567 -15.20 -8.68 -2.59
CA ALA A 567 -15.79 -7.74 -3.53
C ALA A 567 -15.17 -7.88 -4.93
N VAL A 568 -15.88 -7.39 -5.94
CA VAL A 568 -15.33 -7.19 -7.28
C VAL A 568 -15.79 -5.84 -7.84
N LEU A 569 -14.84 -5.09 -8.38
CA LEU A 569 -15.03 -3.86 -9.14
C LEU A 569 -14.82 -4.15 -10.62
N VAL A 570 -15.75 -3.73 -11.47
CA VAL A 570 -15.63 -3.79 -12.94
C VAL A 570 -15.98 -2.41 -13.49
N GLY A 571 -14.97 -1.68 -13.96
CA GLY A 571 -15.11 -0.28 -14.40
C GLY A 571 -15.57 0.63 -13.25
N GLN A 572 -16.84 1.01 -13.24
CA GLN A 572 -17.49 1.81 -12.19
C GLN A 572 -18.45 1.00 -11.30
N THR A 573 -18.73 -0.26 -11.63
CA THR A 573 -19.71 -1.08 -10.90
C THR A 573 -19.02 -1.95 -9.88
N LYS A 574 -19.53 -1.99 -8.66
CA LYS A 574 -18.94 -2.77 -7.57
C LYS A 574 -19.97 -3.71 -6.93
N LEU A 575 -19.63 -4.98 -6.81
CA LEU A 575 -20.39 -5.97 -6.06
C LEU A 575 -19.66 -6.23 -4.74
N VAL A 576 -20.36 -6.13 -3.62
CA VAL A 576 -19.79 -6.15 -2.26
C VAL A 576 -20.44 -7.25 -1.42
N HIS A 577 -19.62 -8.02 -0.71
CA HIS A 577 -20.00 -9.00 0.31
C HIS A 577 -19.16 -8.74 1.57
N ASN A 578 -19.59 -7.75 2.35
CA ASN A 578 -18.75 -7.14 3.39
C ASN A 578 -18.53 -8.02 4.62
N LEU A 579 -19.49 -8.88 4.96
CA LEU A 579 -19.40 -9.90 6.01
C LEU A 579 -19.90 -11.24 5.48
N PRO A 580 -19.40 -12.41 5.96
CA PRO A 580 -19.78 -13.71 5.42
C PRO A 580 -21.25 -14.11 5.68
N THR A 581 -21.95 -13.31 6.48
CA THR A 581 -23.37 -13.45 6.83
C THR A 581 -24.24 -12.32 6.27
N SER A 582 -23.65 -11.36 5.56
CA SER A 582 -24.37 -10.28 4.87
C SER A 582 -24.90 -10.74 3.52
N ARG A 583 -25.88 -10.01 2.96
CA ARG A 583 -26.24 -10.18 1.55
C ARG A 583 -25.17 -9.53 0.65
N PHE A 584 -25.10 -9.96 -0.60
CA PHE A 584 -24.41 -9.20 -1.62
C PHE A 584 -25.17 -7.89 -1.93
N GLU A 585 -24.44 -6.80 -2.08
CA GLU A 585 -24.94 -5.48 -2.49
C GLU A 585 -24.26 -5.05 -3.80
N LEU A 586 -24.95 -4.30 -4.66
CA LEU A 586 -24.42 -3.84 -5.95
C LEU A 586 -24.51 -2.31 -6.05
N PHE A 587 -23.40 -1.65 -6.35
CA PHE A 587 -23.31 -0.19 -6.43
C PHE A 587 -22.77 0.29 -7.78
N ASP A 588 -23.13 1.51 -8.17
CA ASP A 588 -22.49 2.24 -9.28
C ASP A 588 -21.74 3.44 -8.71
N LEU A 589 -20.42 3.40 -8.75
CA LEU A 589 -19.55 4.39 -8.10
C LEU A 589 -19.39 5.67 -8.94
N SER A 590 -20.13 5.81 -10.05
CA SER A 590 -20.11 7.02 -10.87
C SER A 590 -20.83 8.20 -10.21
N ASP A 591 -21.88 7.94 -9.44
CA ASP A 591 -22.64 8.92 -8.66
C ASP A 591 -22.85 8.55 -7.18
N ASP A 592 -22.56 7.31 -6.76
CA ASP A 592 -22.67 6.84 -5.37
C ASP A 592 -21.32 6.40 -4.73
N PRO A 593 -20.39 7.34 -4.44
CA PRO A 593 -19.11 7.03 -3.79
C PRO A 593 -19.23 6.62 -2.31
N LEU A 594 -20.43 6.77 -1.72
CA LEU A 594 -20.76 6.36 -0.36
C LEU A 594 -21.48 5.00 -0.31
N GLU A 595 -21.67 4.34 -1.46
CA GLU A 595 -22.29 3.01 -1.57
C GLU A 595 -23.61 2.93 -0.76
N GLN A 596 -24.51 3.90 -0.96
CA GLN A 596 -25.78 4.04 -0.26
C GLN A 596 -26.97 3.41 -0.99
N VAL A 597 -26.91 3.33 -2.32
CA VAL A 597 -28.02 2.90 -3.17
C VAL A 597 -27.75 1.51 -3.72
N ASP A 598 -28.15 0.49 -2.97
CA ASP A 598 -28.06 -0.90 -3.43
C ASP A 598 -28.97 -1.15 -4.65
N LEU A 599 -28.36 -1.55 -5.76
CA LEU A 599 -28.96 -1.83 -7.05
C LEU A 599 -29.15 -3.34 -7.30
N SER A 600 -28.82 -4.21 -6.35
CA SER A 600 -28.87 -5.68 -6.50
C SER A 600 -30.21 -6.18 -7.04
N ASP A 601 -31.32 -5.76 -6.42
CA ASP A 601 -32.70 -6.07 -6.84
C ASP A 601 -33.10 -5.36 -8.16
N ARG A 602 -32.53 -4.18 -8.43
CA ARG A 602 -32.89 -3.32 -9.58
C ARG A 602 -32.16 -3.68 -10.87
N GLN A 603 -30.96 -4.27 -10.77
CA GLN A 603 -30.08 -4.61 -11.89
C GLN A 603 -29.66 -6.08 -11.84
N SER A 604 -30.62 -6.98 -11.60
CA SER A 604 -30.40 -8.42 -11.39
C SER A 604 -29.55 -9.14 -12.46
N GLY A 605 -29.58 -8.68 -13.72
CA GLY A 605 -28.70 -9.17 -14.78
C GLY A 605 -27.22 -8.79 -14.56
N LYS A 606 -26.96 -7.54 -14.19
CA LYS A 606 -25.62 -7.01 -13.87
C LYS A 606 -25.08 -7.63 -12.57
N PHE A 607 -25.95 -7.76 -11.56
CA PHE A 607 -25.66 -8.50 -10.33
C PHE A 607 -25.16 -9.92 -10.62
N ARG A 608 -25.87 -10.67 -11.49
CA ARG A 608 -25.50 -12.04 -11.85
C ARG A 608 -24.18 -12.11 -12.63
N ASP A 609 -23.91 -11.18 -13.54
CA ASP A 609 -22.61 -11.10 -14.24
C ASP A 609 -21.45 -10.89 -13.26
N MET A 610 -21.58 -9.89 -12.38
CA MET A 610 -20.60 -9.59 -11.32
C MET A 610 -20.39 -10.79 -10.38
N GLN A 611 -21.47 -11.48 -10.00
CA GLN A 611 -21.40 -12.66 -9.14
C GLN A 611 -20.67 -13.84 -9.83
N LEU A 612 -20.91 -14.05 -11.14
CA LEU A 612 -20.22 -15.09 -11.93
C LEU A 612 -18.73 -14.78 -12.11
N ARG A 613 -18.35 -13.51 -12.28
CA ARG A 613 -16.94 -13.06 -12.30
C ARG A 613 -16.27 -13.38 -10.96
N LEU A 614 -16.86 -12.91 -9.87
CA LEU A 614 -16.35 -13.14 -8.52
C LEU A 614 -16.24 -14.64 -8.18
N GLN A 615 -17.25 -15.44 -8.56
CA GLN A 615 -17.22 -16.89 -8.38
C GLN A 615 -16.02 -17.54 -9.07
N ARG A 616 -15.66 -17.11 -10.29
CA ARG A 616 -14.47 -17.64 -11.01
C ARG A 616 -13.17 -17.27 -10.31
N HIS A 617 -13.05 -16.05 -9.79
CA HIS A 617 -11.89 -15.64 -8.99
C HIS A 617 -11.76 -16.49 -7.72
N ILE A 618 -12.84 -16.62 -6.93
CA ILE A 618 -12.88 -17.47 -5.73
C ILE A 618 -12.51 -18.94 -6.05
N GLN A 619 -12.98 -19.48 -7.18
CA GLN A 619 -12.63 -20.84 -7.64
C GLN A 619 -11.17 -21.00 -8.07
N ASN A 620 -10.51 -19.92 -8.49
CA ASN A 620 -9.09 -19.93 -8.83
C ASN A 620 -8.23 -19.79 -7.57
N GLY A 621 -8.55 -18.84 -6.69
CA GLY A 621 -7.89 -18.64 -5.39
C GLY A 621 -7.99 -19.83 -4.46
N GLY A 622 -9.18 -20.45 -4.37
CA GLY A 622 -9.44 -21.62 -3.54
C GLY A 622 -8.66 -22.89 -3.92
N ARG A 623 -7.81 -22.86 -4.96
CA ARG A 623 -6.84 -23.91 -5.30
C ARG A 623 -5.49 -23.73 -4.59
N ILE A 624 -5.23 -22.57 -4.01
CA ILE A 624 -3.97 -22.22 -3.38
C ILE A 624 -4.09 -22.42 -1.85
N PRO A 625 -3.24 -23.24 -1.22
CA PRO A 625 -3.17 -23.34 0.23
C PRO A 625 -2.77 -22.01 0.86
N TRP A 626 -3.34 -21.71 2.03
CA TRP A 626 -3.06 -20.51 2.82
C TRP A 626 -2.66 -20.82 4.27
N GLN A 627 -2.69 -22.10 4.66
CA GLN A 627 -2.14 -22.71 5.87
C GLN A 627 -1.79 -24.17 5.55
#